data_AF-A0A4P8STG5-F1
#
_entry.id   AF-A0A4P8STG5-F1
#
_cell.length_a   1.000
_cell.length_b   1.000
_cell.length_c   1.000
_cell.angle_alpha   90.00
_cell.angle_beta   90.00
_cell.angle_gamma   90.00
#
_symmetry.space_group_name_H-M   'P 1'
#
loop_
_entity.id
_entity.type
_entity.pdbx_description
1 polymer ?
#
loop_
_entity_poly.entity_id
_entity_poly.type
_entity_poly.pdbx_seq_one_letter_code
_entity_poly.pdbx_strand_id
1 'polypeptide(L)'
;MERRAGRPPTPPSGRRSSGRSVRRATGPRWSEPVLALVVLVGAVATTWWRLGPVSRGTVWAEDGGVFLRERLASGVDGTLLRPYAGYLHLVPRLVVDVAVHRPVAQYALTVTAACCVVVAVVASAVFLLSGDVVPRRSLRLLLAAVPVVLPMAPVEIAGNAANLHWYALVLVPWLFAYRVRSWSAAAVVAVLALAATLTELQSVVFLPLLVLAWQPLASTGPGRHVRRVRSIGAAARLRALPVTVAAVVGCTAQVVTALTTERPSERGHPSPADVVAGYLLQPLAGLWDRRVAPVGRAVADHGGWVLVVPALAVLVVLVLAFLVAPWRARALLVAFAGGSVAVWTGALLANLSANGRWGTLDAAGLAAVGPSRYAAAAGMLLLSALVVAGALLVERGTARSGETRPGGAVHVSRSALGRCVVALVVTTSVTNAAPGASTRSDGPAWAPQVRDAEPACRADPTRVLEVRTAPWSAQVPCALVLRDR
;
A
#
# COMPACT_ATOMS: atom_id res chain seq x y z
N MET A 1 52.13 2.60 -82.78
CA MET A 1 52.10 4.03 -83.14
C MET A 1 50.75 4.62 -82.74
N GLU A 2 50.83 5.73 -82.01
CA GLU A 2 49.84 6.77 -81.73
C GLU A 2 48.45 6.42 -81.18
N ARG A 3 48.34 6.54 -79.84
CA ARG A 3 47.10 6.79 -79.11
C ARG A 3 46.81 8.28 -79.11
N ARG A 4 45.63 8.67 -79.62
CA ARG A 4 45.03 10.00 -79.44
C ARG A 4 44.29 10.09 -78.10
N ALA A 5 44.39 11.25 -77.49
CA ALA A 5 43.78 11.65 -76.23
C ALA A 5 42.24 11.70 -76.30
N GLY A 6 41.60 11.26 -75.22
CA GLY A 6 40.15 11.34 -74.99
C GLY A 6 39.85 11.65 -73.52
N ARG A 7 39.03 12.69 -73.33
CA ARG A 7 38.55 13.37 -72.10
C ARG A 7 38.38 12.52 -70.82
N PRO A 8 38.62 13.10 -69.63
CA PRO A 8 38.17 12.51 -68.37
C PRO A 8 36.65 12.73 -68.15
N PRO A 9 35.92 11.76 -67.57
CA PRO A 9 34.53 11.94 -67.17
C PRO A 9 34.41 12.76 -65.87
N THR A 10 33.40 13.62 -65.83
CA THR A 10 32.93 14.41 -64.69
C THR A 10 32.58 13.57 -63.46
N PRO A 11 32.85 14.03 -62.23
CA PRO A 11 32.44 13.33 -61.02
C PRO A 11 30.92 13.44 -60.79
N PRO A 12 30.27 12.44 -60.19
CA PRO A 12 28.86 12.51 -59.85
C PRO A 12 28.62 13.53 -58.74
N SER A 13 27.62 14.38 -58.95
CA SER A 13 27.10 15.34 -57.97
C SER A 13 26.64 14.62 -56.70
N GLY A 14 27.46 14.68 -55.65
CA GLY A 14 27.09 14.23 -54.32
C GLY A 14 26.00 15.13 -53.74
N ARG A 15 24.73 14.68 -53.82
CA ARG A 15 23.65 15.21 -52.96
C ARG A 15 24.00 14.87 -51.51
N ARG A 16 24.62 15.82 -50.80
CA ARG A 16 24.62 15.83 -49.34
C ARG A 16 23.19 16.07 -48.86
N SER A 17 22.46 14.99 -48.55
CA SER A 17 21.28 15.09 -47.71
C SER A 17 21.73 15.54 -46.33
N SER A 18 21.52 16.83 -46.03
CA SER A 18 21.64 17.37 -44.70
C SER A 18 20.54 16.73 -43.84
N GLY A 19 20.87 15.59 -43.23
CA GLY A 19 20.07 14.98 -42.18
C GLY A 19 20.03 15.92 -40.98
N ARG A 20 19.10 16.88 -41.00
CA ARG A 20 18.68 17.62 -39.81
C ARG A 20 18.17 16.57 -38.83
N SER A 21 19.02 16.18 -37.89
CA SER A 21 18.59 15.44 -36.71
C SER A 21 17.57 16.32 -35.99
N VAL A 22 16.28 16.01 -36.16
CA VAL A 22 15.22 16.59 -35.33
C VAL A 22 15.48 16.09 -33.91
N ARG A 23 16.27 16.84 -33.15
CA ARG A 23 16.35 16.72 -31.71
C ARG A 23 14.94 17.02 -31.21
N ARG A 24 14.13 15.97 -30.98
CA ARG A 24 12.89 16.10 -30.22
C ARG A 24 13.25 16.84 -28.94
N ALA A 25 12.73 18.05 -28.77
CA ALA A 25 12.84 18.81 -27.54
C ALA A 25 12.27 17.94 -26.42
N THR A 26 13.14 17.31 -25.63
CA THR A 26 12.71 16.62 -24.43
C THR A 26 12.43 17.72 -23.41
N GLY A 27 11.15 18.00 -23.17
CA GLY A 27 10.72 18.87 -22.08
C GLY A 27 11.33 18.44 -20.74
N PRO A 28 11.19 19.27 -19.70
CA PRO A 28 11.82 19.04 -18.40
C PRO A 28 11.45 17.65 -17.86
N ARG A 29 12.47 16.80 -17.71
CA ARG A 29 12.31 15.46 -17.12
C ARG A 29 12.44 15.59 -15.61
N TRP A 30 11.31 15.53 -14.91
CA TRP A 30 11.28 15.45 -13.45
C TRP A 30 12.15 14.29 -12.95
N SER A 31 12.93 14.54 -11.89
CA SER A 31 13.77 13.53 -11.24
C SER A 31 12.91 12.62 -10.35
N GLU A 32 13.39 11.39 -10.09
CA GLU A 32 12.68 10.43 -9.23
C GLU A 32 12.37 10.96 -7.82
N PRO A 33 13.27 11.70 -7.14
CA PRO A 33 12.97 12.28 -5.83
C PRO A 33 11.85 13.32 -5.89
N VAL A 34 11.79 14.13 -6.94
CA VAL A 34 10.73 15.15 -7.06
C VAL A 34 9.38 14.49 -7.33
N LEU A 35 9.33 13.44 -8.17
CA LEU A 35 8.09 12.67 -8.35
C LEU A 35 7.66 11.96 -7.06
N ALA A 36 8.60 11.43 -6.28
CA ALA A 36 8.29 10.85 -4.98
C ALA A 36 7.74 11.90 -3.99
N LEU A 37 8.27 13.13 -4.00
CA LEU A 37 7.72 14.23 -3.20
C LEU A 37 6.32 14.64 -3.66
N VAL A 38 6.06 14.66 -4.97
CA VAL A 38 4.72 14.90 -5.52
C VAL A 38 3.75 13.80 -5.09
N VAL A 39 4.18 12.52 -5.11
CA VAL A 39 3.38 11.41 -4.58
C VAL A 39 3.11 11.61 -3.09
N LEU A 40 4.10 12.02 -2.30
CA LEU A 40 3.94 12.28 -0.88
C LEU A 40 2.89 13.35 -0.63
N VAL A 41 3.06 14.53 -1.22
CA VAL A 41 2.14 15.67 -1.03
C VAL A 41 0.75 15.33 -1.55
N GLY A 42 0.66 14.70 -2.72
CA GLY A 42 -0.59 14.26 -3.31
C GLY A 42 -1.32 13.24 -2.42
N ALA A 43 -0.61 12.24 -1.90
CA ALA A 43 -1.19 11.23 -1.01
C ALA A 43 -1.65 11.80 0.34
N VAL A 44 -0.93 12.77 0.92
CA VAL A 44 -1.39 13.51 2.11
C VAL A 44 -2.69 14.23 1.79
N ALA A 45 -2.69 15.04 0.72
CA ALA A 45 -3.84 15.85 0.34
C ALA A 45 -5.06 14.99 0.01
N THR A 46 -4.89 13.91 -0.75
CA THR A 46 -5.97 12.99 -1.12
C THR A 46 -6.53 12.27 0.12
N THR A 47 -5.68 11.65 0.95
CA THR A 47 -6.16 10.94 2.16
C THR A 47 -6.88 11.88 3.11
N TRP A 48 -6.32 13.08 3.33
CA TRP A 48 -6.95 14.11 4.14
C TRP A 48 -8.30 14.49 3.56
N TRP A 49 -8.34 14.87 2.28
CA TRP A 49 -9.57 15.30 1.61
C TRP A 49 -10.69 14.27 1.74
N ARG A 50 -10.39 12.99 1.51
CA ARG A 50 -11.37 11.88 1.58
C ARG A 50 -12.04 11.69 2.95
N LEU A 51 -11.43 12.16 4.04
CA LEU A 51 -11.93 11.92 5.41
C LEU A 51 -13.06 12.86 5.87
N GLY A 52 -13.43 13.90 5.13
CA GLY A 52 -14.44 14.87 5.61
C GLY A 52 -14.05 15.59 6.93
N PRO A 53 -14.73 16.69 7.30
CA PRO A 53 -14.33 17.47 8.48
C PRO A 53 -14.57 16.72 9.81
N VAL A 54 -15.71 16.04 9.94
CA VAL A 54 -16.08 15.35 11.19
C VAL A 54 -15.14 14.18 11.45
N SER A 55 -14.92 13.27 10.48
CA SER A 55 -14.08 12.10 10.72
C SER A 55 -12.63 12.46 11.02
N ARG A 56 -12.08 13.54 10.43
CA ARG A 56 -10.74 14.06 10.79
C ARG A 56 -10.67 14.56 12.24
N GLY A 57 -11.77 15.07 12.77
CA GLY A 57 -11.90 15.57 14.13
C GLY A 57 -12.32 14.51 15.16
N THR A 58 -12.52 13.26 14.75
CA THR A 58 -13.00 12.16 15.61
C THR A 58 -11.88 11.18 15.91
N VAL A 59 -11.59 10.94 17.18
CA VAL A 59 -10.64 9.91 17.62
C VAL A 59 -11.24 8.52 17.43
N TRP A 60 -10.45 7.60 16.89
CA TRP A 60 -10.87 6.23 16.62
C TRP A 60 -10.38 5.27 17.70
N ALA A 61 -11.30 4.48 18.28
CA ALA A 61 -11.05 3.25 19.02
C ALA A 61 -9.72 3.23 19.81
N GLU A 62 -8.75 2.43 19.36
CA GLU A 62 -7.48 2.21 20.05
C GLU A 62 -6.63 3.48 20.16
N ASP A 63 -6.78 4.45 19.25
CA ASP A 63 -6.03 5.71 19.26
C ASP A 63 -6.30 6.51 20.53
N GLY A 64 -7.54 6.48 21.05
CA GLY A 64 -7.92 7.16 22.29
C GLY A 64 -7.99 6.22 23.49
N GLY A 65 -8.62 5.06 23.32
CA GLY A 65 -8.89 4.15 24.43
C GLY A 65 -7.64 3.40 24.92
N VAL A 66 -6.71 3.08 24.03
CA VAL A 66 -5.55 2.22 24.34
C VAL A 66 -4.26 3.02 24.29
N PHE A 67 -3.89 3.52 23.11
CA PHE A 67 -2.57 4.11 22.91
C PHE A 67 -2.41 5.41 23.69
N LEU A 68 -3.41 6.30 23.66
CA LEU A 68 -3.37 7.54 24.45
C LEU A 68 -3.34 7.22 25.95
N ARG A 69 -4.24 6.34 26.42
CA ARG A 69 -4.30 5.94 27.83
C ARG A 69 -2.96 5.39 28.33
N GLU A 70 -2.37 4.46 27.60
CA GLU A 70 -1.07 3.88 27.95
C GLU A 70 0.03 4.95 27.92
N ARG A 71 0.02 5.83 26.92
CA ARG A 71 1.00 6.90 26.78
C ARG A 71 0.96 7.91 27.93
N LEU A 72 -0.24 8.21 28.44
CA LEU A 72 -0.42 9.06 29.62
C LEU A 72 0.01 8.35 30.91
N ALA A 73 -0.22 7.03 31.01
CA ALA A 73 0.11 6.27 32.21
C ALA A 73 1.60 5.90 32.33
N SER A 74 2.31 5.67 31.22
CA SER A 74 3.65 5.07 31.24
C SER A 74 4.72 5.83 30.43
N GLY A 75 4.40 6.98 29.85
CA GLY A 75 5.36 7.75 29.06
C GLY A 75 5.73 7.08 27.73
N VAL A 76 6.76 7.61 27.05
CA VAL A 76 7.23 7.08 25.75
C VAL A 76 7.93 5.74 25.94
N ASP A 77 8.92 5.71 26.82
CA ASP A 77 9.80 4.55 27.01
C ASP A 77 9.01 3.32 27.48
N GLY A 78 7.98 3.53 28.30
CA GLY A 78 7.11 2.48 28.78
C GLY A 78 6.09 1.96 27.76
N THR A 79 5.95 2.58 26.59
CA THR A 79 4.86 2.26 25.65
C THR A 79 5.29 1.82 24.26
N LEU A 80 6.39 2.30 23.69
CA LEU A 80 6.72 2.06 22.27
C LEU A 80 6.75 0.60 21.83
N LEU A 81 7.25 -0.29 22.70
CA LEU A 81 7.31 -1.74 22.47
C LEU A 81 6.41 -2.52 23.44
N ARG A 82 5.44 -1.85 24.07
CA ARG A 82 4.48 -2.52 24.95
C ARG A 82 3.52 -3.35 24.10
N PRO A 83 3.42 -4.67 24.35
CA PRO A 83 2.45 -5.51 23.65
C PRO A 83 1.01 -5.07 23.89
N TYR A 84 0.19 -5.16 22.84
CA TYR A 84 -1.26 -4.95 22.89
C TYR A 84 -1.92 -5.91 21.91
N ALA A 85 -2.84 -6.75 22.39
CA ALA A 85 -3.63 -7.66 21.55
C ALA A 85 -2.78 -8.52 20.58
N GLY A 86 -1.60 -8.95 21.02
CA GLY A 86 -0.66 -9.70 20.18
C GLY A 86 0.05 -8.87 19.10
N TYR A 87 0.12 -7.55 19.25
CA TYR A 87 0.87 -6.63 18.39
C TYR A 87 1.77 -5.71 19.22
N LEU A 88 2.85 -5.22 18.60
CA LEU A 88 3.65 -4.12 19.15
C LEU A 88 3.13 -2.73 18.73
N HIS A 89 2.60 -2.61 17.50
CA HIS A 89 2.04 -1.35 16.97
C HIS A 89 2.98 -0.14 17.11
N LEU A 90 4.27 -0.31 16.76
CA LEU A 90 5.27 0.76 16.91
C LEU A 90 4.87 2.07 16.23
N VAL A 91 4.51 2.05 14.95
CA VAL A 91 4.15 3.26 14.21
C VAL A 91 2.88 3.92 14.76
N PRO A 92 1.79 3.19 15.04
CA PRO A 92 0.62 3.75 15.73
C PRO A 92 0.97 4.48 17.03
N ARG A 93 1.86 3.91 17.85
CA ARG A 93 2.30 4.51 19.13
C ARG A 93 3.13 5.78 18.93
N LEU A 94 4.00 5.80 17.93
CA LEU A 94 4.73 7.03 17.55
C LEU A 94 3.80 8.15 17.10
N VAL A 95 2.73 7.82 16.36
CA VAL A 95 1.71 8.79 15.95
C VAL A 95 1.01 9.42 17.16
N VAL A 96 0.64 8.58 18.13
CA VAL A 96 0.00 9.04 19.36
C VAL A 96 0.96 9.87 20.21
N ASP A 97 2.22 9.48 20.29
CA ASP A 97 3.25 10.27 20.99
C ASP A 97 3.37 11.68 20.39
N VAL A 98 3.47 11.81 19.06
CA VAL A 98 3.47 13.11 18.39
C VAL A 98 2.22 13.92 18.73
N ALA A 99 1.06 13.28 18.79
CA ALA A 99 -0.22 13.94 19.06
C ALA A 99 -0.34 14.47 20.50
N VAL A 100 0.25 13.78 21.49
CA VAL A 100 0.23 14.20 22.91
C VAL A 100 1.11 15.44 23.16
N HIS A 101 2.09 15.72 22.29
CA HIS A 101 2.92 16.94 22.37
C HIS A 101 2.25 18.19 21.80
N ARG A 102 1.05 18.05 21.22
CA ARG A 102 0.23 19.16 20.71
C ARG A 102 -0.88 19.46 21.71
N PRO A 103 -1.49 20.66 21.61
CA PRO A 103 -2.66 20.97 22.41
C PRO A 103 -3.69 19.85 22.37
N VAL A 104 -4.16 19.38 23.53
CA VAL A 104 -5.03 18.20 23.60
C VAL A 104 -6.31 18.39 22.78
N ALA A 105 -6.84 19.62 22.66
CA ALA A 105 -7.96 19.91 21.77
C ALA A 105 -7.66 19.62 20.28
N GLN A 106 -6.39 19.61 19.85
CA GLN A 106 -5.93 19.29 18.49
C GLN A 106 -5.57 17.80 18.31
N TYR A 107 -5.71 16.96 19.35
CA TYR A 107 -5.25 15.58 19.33
C TYR A 107 -5.78 14.79 18.11
N ALA A 108 -7.10 14.75 17.90
CA ALA A 108 -7.71 14.01 16.79
C ALA A 108 -7.20 14.45 15.41
N LEU A 109 -7.07 15.77 15.19
CA LEU A 109 -6.56 16.31 13.94
C LEU A 109 -5.08 15.96 13.75
N THR A 110 -4.29 15.99 14.82
CA THR A 110 -2.88 15.65 14.78
C THR A 110 -2.67 14.16 14.46
N VAL A 111 -3.41 13.27 15.13
CA VAL A 111 -3.42 11.83 14.82
C VAL A 111 -3.79 11.61 13.36
N THR A 112 -4.89 12.21 12.89
CA THR A 112 -5.36 12.07 11.51
C THR A 112 -4.31 12.57 10.51
N ALA A 113 -3.71 13.74 10.74
CA ALA A 113 -2.71 14.33 9.86
C ALA A 113 -1.44 13.47 9.81
N ALA A 114 -0.96 13.01 10.96
CA ALA A 114 0.20 12.12 11.06
C ALA A 114 -0.06 10.78 10.33
N CYS A 115 -1.25 10.21 10.46
CA CYS A 115 -1.65 9.02 9.70
C CYS A 115 -1.62 9.27 8.19
N CYS A 116 -2.13 10.43 7.72
CA CYS A 116 -2.07 10.80 6.30
C CYS A 116 -0.61 10.89 5.80
N VAL A 117 0.30 11.42 6.62
CA VAL A 117 1.74 11.48 6.31
C VAL A 117 2.35 10.07 6.25
N VAL A 118 2.05 9.19 7.20
CA VAL A 118 2.54 7.80 7.19
C VAL A 118 2.08 7.06 5.93
N VAL A 119 0.79 7.16 5.56
CA VAL A 119 0.27 6.57 4.32
C VAL A 119 0.94 7.17 3.08
N ALA A 120 1.23 8.47 3.09
CA ALA A 120 1.96 9.11 2.00
C ALA A 120 3.43 8.67 1.89
N VAL A 121 4.09 8.38 3.01
CA VAL A 121 5.43 7.75 3.03
C VAL A 121 5.36 6.35 2.42
N VAL A 122 4.33 5.56 2.77
CA VAL A 122 4.08 4.24 2.14
C VAL A 122 3.92 4.39 0.62
N ALA A 123 3.05 5.29 0.15
CA ALA A 123 2.84 5.55 -1.27
C ALA A 123 4.13 5.96 -1.99
N SER A 124 4.90 6.88 -1.39
CA SER A 124 6.16 7.39 -1.96
C SER A 124 7.25 6.31 -2.01
N ALA A 125 7.33 5.47 -0.98
CA ALA A 125 8.22 4.33 -0.96
C ALA A 125 7.82 3.30 -2.04
N VAL A 126 6.54 2.98 -2.19
CA VAL A 126 6.06 2.12 -3.29
C VAL A 126 6.46 2.70 -4.65
N PHE A 127 6.31 4.01 -4.87
CA PHE A 127 6.77 4.66 -6.09
C PHE A 127 8.26 4.40 -6.32
N LEU A 128 9.13 4.69 -5.35
CA LEU A 128 10.58 4.57 -5.48
C LEU A 128 11.06 3.12 -5.64
N LEU A 129 10.49 2.19 -4.86
CA LEU A 129 10.95 0.80 -4.78
C LEU A 129 10.46 -0.05 -5.97
N SER A 130 9.35 0.32 -6.61
CA SER A 130 8.75 -0.42 -7.73
C SER A 130 9.48 -0.28 -9.07
N GLY A 131 10.47 0.62 -9.18
CA GLY A 131 11.13 0.95 -10.45
C GLY A 131 11.85 -0.22 -11.14
N ASP A 132 12.24 -1.25 -10.39
CA ASP A 132 12.86 -2.47 -10.93
C ASP A 132 11.88 -3.42 -11.63
N VAL A 133 10.58 -3.24 -11.38
CA VAL A 133 9.50 -4.15 -11.78
C VAL A 133 8.52 -3.46 -12.72
N VAL A 134 8.25 -2.17 -12.47
CA VAL A 134 7.38 -1.32 -13.28
C VAL A 134 8.20 -0.13 -13.79
N PRO A 135 8.93 -0.24 -14.92
CA PRO A 135 9.76 0.84 -15.46
C PRO A 135 8.99 2.13 -15.79
N ARG A 136 7.75 2.04 -16.29
CA ARG A 136 6.96 3.22 -16.68
C ARG A 136 6.50 4.02 -15.46
N ARG A 137 6.95 5.28 -15.39
CA ARG A 137 6.61 6.23 -14.30
C ARG A 137 5.11 6.42 -14.09
N SER A 138 4.32 6.53 -15.15
CA SER A 138 2.86 6.70 -15.01
C SER A 138 2.19 5.51 -14.31
N LEU A 139 2.65 4.30 -14.58
CA LEU A 139 2.14 3.09 -13.94
C LEU A 139 2.67 2.93 -12.51
N ARG A 140 3.89 3.40 -12.23
CA ARG A 140 4.39 3.54 -10.85
C ARG A 140 3.59 4.56 -10.04
N LEU A 141 3.17 5.67 -10.65
CA LEU A 141 2.30 6.65 -9.98
C LEU A 141 0.95 6.01 -9.64
N LEU A 142 0.36 5.25 -10.56
CA LEU A 142 -0.87 4.51 -10.28
C LEU A 142 -0.70 3.48 -9.16
N LEU A 143 0.39 2.71 -9.20
CA LEU A 143 0.72 1.72 -8.18
C LEU A 143 0.94 2.38 -6.81
N ALA A 144 1.65 3.50 -6.77
CA ALA A 144 1.88 4.28 -5.57
C ALA A 144 0.60 4.91 -5.00
N ALA A 145 -0.41 5.13 -5.85
CA ALA A 145 -1.70 5.66 -5.43
C ALA A 145 -2.59 4.60 -4.74
N VAL A 146 -2.32 3.29 -4.93
CA VAL A 146 -3.13 2.18 -4.37
C VAL A 146 -3.49 2.37 -2.88
N PRO A 147 -2.55 2.71 -1.97
CA PRO A 147 -2.87 2.95 -0.56
C PRO A 147 -3.95 4.03 -0.33
N VAL A 148 -4.02 5.05 -1.18
CA VAL A 148 -4.93 6.18 -0.98
C VAL A 148 -6.20 6.11 -1.82
N VAL A 149 -6.21 5.31 -2.89
CA VAL A 149 -7.35 5.21 -3.82
C VAL A 149 -8.24 3.99 -3.61
N LEU A 150 -7.84 3.02 -2.77
CA LEU A 150 -8.71 1.89 -2.45
C LEU A 150 -10.10 2.42 -2.00
N PRO A 151 -11.21 2.01 -2.66
CA PRO A 151 -12.52 2.60 -2.41
C PRO A 151 -12.96 2.53 -0.95
N MET A 152 -12.81 1.36 -0.32
CA MET A 152 -13.22 1.14 1.06
C MET A 152 -12.33 1.78 2.13
N ALA A 153 -11.15 2.31 1.78
CA ALA A 153 -10.20 2.82 2.77
C ALA A 153 -10.77 3.91 3.69
N PRO A 154 -11.51 4.93 3.19
CA PRO A 154 -12.06 5.98 4.05
C PRO A 154 -13.22 5.53 4.93
N VAL A 155 -13.79 4.34 4.68
CA VAL A 155 -14.93 3.88 5.48
C VAL A 155 -14.49 3.64 6.92
N GLU A 156 -13.30 3.07 7.14
CA GLU A 156 -12.79 2.85 8.49
C GLU A 156 -11.28 3.09 8.61
N ILE A 157 -10.45 2.59 7.70
CA ILE A 157 -9.00 2.47 7.96
C ILE A 157 -8.20 3.76 7.76
N ALA A 158 -8.70 4.72 6.99
CA ALA A 158 -7.97 5.95 6.74
C ALA A 158 -8.01 6.89 7.96
N GLY A 159 -6.87 7.54 8.24
CA GLY A 159 -6.80 8.63 9.22
C GLY A 159 -7.00 8.22 10.68
N ASN A 160 -6.62 7.00 11.05
CA ASN A 160 -6.48 6.55 12.43
C ASN A 160 -5.25 5.66 12.56
N ALA A 161 -4.63 5.67 13.74
CA ALA A 161 -3.33 5.08 13.97
C ALA A 161 -3.41 3.55 14.02
N ALA A 162 -4.44 3.01 14.68
CA ALA A 162 -4.67 1.57 14.82
C ALA A 162 -4.66 0.80 13.50
N ASN A 163 -5.14 1.42 12.42
CA ASN A 163 -5.23 0.79 11.10
C ASN A 163 -3.99 1.00 10.22
N LEU A 164 -2.93 1.66 10.70
CA LEU A 164 -1.70 1.88 9.91
C LEU A 164 -1.00 0.58 9.49
N HIS A 165 -1.20 -0.50 10.25
CA HIS A 165 -0.65 -1.82 9.95
C HIS A 165 -1.10 -2.39 8.59
N TRP A 166 -2.31 -2.05 8.11
CA TRP A 166 -2.81 -2.51 6.81
C TRP A 166 -2.00 -1.91 5.66
N TYR A 167 -1.59 -0.65 5.78
CA TYR A 167 -0.77 0.02 4.78
C TYR A 167 0.67 -0.50 4.79
N ALA A 168 1.17 -0.91 5.96
CA ALA A 168 2.48 -1.56 6.06
C ALA A 168 2.55 -2.86 5.23
N LEU A 169 1.48 -3.67 5.20
CA LEU A 169 1.42 -4.90 4.41
C LEU A 169 1.58 -4.68 2.90
N VAL A 170 1.15 -3.54 2.38
CA VAL A 170 1.34 -3.20 0.96
C VAL A 170 2.79 -2.82 0.68
N LEU A 171 3.46 -2.20 1.65
CA LEU A 171 4.84 -1.75 1.53
C LEU A 171 5.86 -2.90 1.66
N VAL A 172 5.60 -3.85 2.57
CA VAL A 172 6.53 -4.94 2.93
C VAL A 172 7.05 -5.73 1.73
N PRO A 173 6.21 -6.17 0.76
CA PRO A 173 6.71 -6.88 -0.42
C PRO A 173 7.76 -6.08 -1.20
N TRP A 174 7.59 -4.77 -1.29
CA TRP A 174 8.55 -3.89 -1.97
C TRP A 174 9.85 -3.76 -1.16
N LEU A 175 9.77 -3.57 0.15
CA LEU A 175 10.94 -3.47 1.02
C LEU A 175 11.79 -4.74 0.96
N PHE A 176 11.15 -5.91 1.06
CA PHE A 176 11.85 -7.20 1.10
C PHE A 176 12.40 -7.60 -0.27
N ALA A 177 11.74 -7.21 -1.36
CA ALA A 177 12.22 -7.49 -2.72
C ALA A 177 13.26 -6.48 -3.25
N TYR A 178 13.43 -5.34 -2.58
CA TYR A 178 14.20 -4.22 -3.11
C TYR A 178 15.69 -4.52 -3.18
N ARG A 179 16.27 -4.18 -4.34
CA ARG A 179 17.73 -4.19 -4.51
C ARG A 179 18.32 -2.84 -4.14
N VAL A 180 18.87 -2.80 -2.94
CA VAL A 180 19.58 -1.63 -2.41
C VAL A 180 20.85 -1.32 -3.19
N ARG A 181 20.97 -0.07 -3.64
CA ARG A 181 22.08 0.39 -4.50
C ARG A 181 23.18 1.16 -3.74
N SER A 182 22.88 1.63 -2.53
CA SER A 182 23.82 2.32 -1.64
C SER A 182 23.57 1.91 -0.19
N TRP A 183 24.56 2.14 0.69
CA TRP A 183 24.41 1.91 2.13
C TRP A 183 23.40 2.86 2.78
N SER A 184 23.33 4.11 2.32
CA SER A 184 22.31 5.06 2.76
C SER A 184 20.89 4.57 2.43
N ALA A 185 20.68 4.06 1.21
CA ALA A 185 19.41 3.46 0.84
C ALA A 185 19.12 2.19 1.66
N ALA A 186 20.13 1.37 1.94
CA ALA A 186 19.97 0.20 2.80
C ALA A 186 19.54 0.57 4.22
N ALA A 187 20.12 1.62 4.81
CA ALA A 187 19.71 2.12 6.12
C ALA A 187 18.26 2.60 6.13
N VAL A 188 17.86 3.43 5.15
CA VAL A 188 16.48 3.93 5.05
C VAL A 188 15.49 2.78 4.86
N VAL A 189 15.77 1.83 3.96
CA VAL A 189 14.90 0.67 3.72
C VAL A 189 14.85 -0.25 4.94
N ALA A 190 15.94 -0.40 5.68
CA ALA A 190 15.98 -1.18 6.92
C ALA A 190 15.12 -0.54 8.02
N VAL A 191 15.19 0.79 8.20
CA VAL A 191 14.34 1.52 9.15
C VAL A 191 12.86 1.34 8.78
N LEU A 192 12.49 1.49 7.50
CA LEU A 192 11.13 1.27 7.04
C LEU A 192 10.67 -0.19 7.24
N ALA A 193 11.56 -1.16 6.98
CA ALA A 193 11.29 -2.58 7.21
C ALA A 193 11.08 -2.89 8.69
N LEU A 194 11.93 -2.34 9.57
CA LEU A 194 11.79 -2.51 11.01
C LEU A 194 10.48 -1.88 11.51
N ALA A 195 10.17 -0.65 11.08
CA ALA A 195 8.93 0.03 11.45
C ALA A 195 7.69 -0.74 10.99
N ALA A 196 7.69 -1.26 9.75
CA ALA A 196 6.59 -2.04 9.20
C ALA A 196 6.41 -3.38 9.92
N THR A 197 7.50 -4.11 10.14
CA THR A 197 7.45 -5.42 10.82
C THR A 197 7.11 -5.28 12.30
N LEU A 198 7.66 -4.32 13.04
CA LEU A 198 7.24 -4.01 14.42
C LEU A 198 5.84 -3.41 14.54
N THR A 199 5.17 -3.12 13.42
CA THR A 199 3.78 -2.71 13.41
C THR A 199 2.86 -3.89 13.08
N GLU A 200 3.25 -4.77 12.16
CA GLU A 200 2.37 -5.80 11.62
C GLU A 200 3.00 -7.21 11.64
N LEU A 201 2.35 -8.14 12.33
CA LEU A 201 2.75 -9.55 12.43
C LEU A 201 2.70 -10.26 11.07
N GLN A 202 1.66 -10.04 10.27
CA GLN A 202 1.45 -10.78 9.01
C GLN A 202 2.50 -10.47 7.93
N SER A 203 3.38 -9.49 8.19
CA SER A 203 4.59 -9.25 7.40
C SER A 203 5.48 -10.50 7.25
N VAL A 204 5.40 -11.46 8.19
CA VAL A 204 6.13 -12.74 8.16
C VAL A 204 5.88 -13.53 6.87
N VAL A 205 4.67 -13.44 6.30
CA VAL A 205 4.28 -14.16 5.07
C VAL A 205 5.17 -13.76 3.89
N PHE A 206 5.74 -12.55 3.92
CA PHE A 206 6.54 -12.01 2.84
C PHE A 206 8.05 -12.23 2.99
N LEU A 207 8.54 -12.76 4.13
CA LEU A 207 9.97 -13.01 4.36
C LEU A 207 10.68 -13.74 3.21
N PRO A 208 10.07 -14.73 2.51
CA PRO A 208 10.72 -15.36 1.36
C PRO A 208 11.17 -14.39 0.25
N LEU A 209 10.55 -13.21 0.14
CA LEU A 209 10.95 -12.19 -0.83
C LEU A 209 12.33 -11.59 -0.56
N LEU A 210 12.88 -11.72 0.65
CA LEU A 210 14.24 -11.27 0.96
C LEU A 210 15.26 -11.92 0.03
N VAL A 211 15.02 -13.16 -0.43
CA VAL A 211 15.87 -13.83 -1.42
C VAL A 211 16.08 -12.96 -2.66
N LEU A 212 15.07 -12.18 -3.07
CA LEU A 212 15.17 -11.25 -4.20
C LEU A 212 16.13 -10.09 -3.92
N ALA A 213 16.20 -9.56 -2.70
CA ALA A 213 17.10 -8.47 -2.35
C ALA A 213 18.59 -8.87 -2.45
N TRP A 214 18.90 -10.15 -2.19
CA TRP A 214 20.27 -10.69 -2.23
C TRP A 214 20.75 -11.04 -3.65
N GLN A 215 19.87 -11.01 -4.65
CA GLN A 215 20.25 -11.41 -6.00
C GLN A 215 21.05 -10.33 -6.76
N PRO A 216 22.11 -10.75 -7.50
CA PRO A 216 22.98 -9.82 -8.22
C PRO A 216 22.24 -8.99 -9.30
N LEU A 217 22.71 -7.76 -9.55
CA LEU A 217 22.31 -7.01 -10.75
C LEU A 217 22.87 -7.73 -11.99
N ALA A 218 22.03 -8.44 -12.73
CA ALA A 218 22.37 -8.77 -14.10
C ALA A 218 22.49 -7.44 -14.87
N SER A 219 23.70 -7.07 -15.31
CA SER A 219 23.92 -5.93 -16.20
C SER A 219 23.18 -6.17 -17.52
N THR A 220 21.95 -5.70 -17.61
CA THR A 220 21.18 -5.63 -18.87
C THR A 220 21.23 -4.20 -19.38
N GLY A 221 22.42 -3.77 -19.80
CA GLY A 221 22.60 -2.58 -20.64
C GLY A 221 22.74 -3.00 -22.10
N PRO A 222 21.94 -2.50 -23.04
CA PRO A 222 22.16 -2.74 -24.46
C PRO A 222 23.38 -1.92 -24.90
N GLY A 223 24.44 -2.60 -25.38
CA GLY A 223 25.51 -1.94 -26.15
C GLY A 223 26.84 -1.69 -25.45
N ARG A 224 27.14 -2.25 -24.27
CA ARG A 224 28.53 -2.31 -23.79
C ARG A 224 29.02 -3.75 -23.79
N HIS A 225 30.07 -3.98 -24.57
CA HIS A 225 30.74 -5.26 -24.74
C HIS A 225 30.81 -6.05 -23.44
N VAL A 226 30.54 -7.34 -23.58
CA VAL A 226 30.63 -8.41 -22.59
C VAL A 226 32.07 -8.50 -22.07
N ARG A 227 32.44 -7.56 -21.20
CA ARG A 227 33.60 -7.72 -20.34
C ARG A 227 33.07 -8.27 -19.03
N ARG A 228 33.19 -9.59 -18.88
CA ARG A 228 32.98 -10.40 -17.66
C ARG A 228 32.54 -9.57 -16.44
N VAL A 229 31.24 -9.54 -16.16
CA VAL A 229 30.72 -9.19 -14.82
C VAL A 229 30.99 -10.41 -13.93
N ARG A 230 32.26 -10.64 -13.59
CA ARG A 230 32.72 -11.74 -12.76
C ARG A 230 33.33 -11.18 -11.47
N SER A 231 32.59 -10.27 -10.84
CA SER A 231 32.62 -9.94 -9.41
C SER A 231 31.72 -8.72 -9.19
N ILE A 232 30.41 -8.96 -9.02
CA ILE A 232 29.69 -8.07 -8.10
C ILE A 232 30.36 -8.36 -6.76
N GLY A 233 31.23 -7.46 -6.31
CA GLY A 233 32.01 -7.65 -5.08
C GLY A 233 31.08 -8.05 -3.94
N ALA A 234 31.52 -8.96 -3.07
CA ALA A 234 30.75 -9.41 -1.91
C ALA A 234 30.12 -8.22 -1.14
N ALA A 235 30.85 -7.11 -1.05
CA ALA A 235 30.41 -5.83 -0.50
C ALA A 235 29.09 -5.28 -1.07
N ALA A 236 28.78 -5.49 -2.35
CA ALA A 236 27.53 -5.03 -2.95
C ALA A 236 26.33 -5.92 -2.58
N ARG A 237 26.55 -7.22 -2.35
CA ARG A 237 25.50 -8.14 -1.85
C ARG A 237 25.21 -7.91 -0.37
N LEU A 238 26.24 -7.60 0.41
CA LEU A 238 26.11 -7.29 1.84
C LEU A 238 25.22 -6.07 2.14
N ARG A 239 24.92 -5.23 1.15
CA ARG A 239 23.98 -4.12 1.33
C ARG A 239 22.57 -4.60 1.66
N ALA A 240 22.18 -5.82 1.29
CA ALA A 240 20.88 -6.38 1.67
C ALA A 240 20.81 -6.80 3.16
N LEU A 241 21.95 -6.87 3.84
CA LEU A 241 22.06 -7.33 5.23
C LEU A 241 21.25 -6.46 6.22
N PRO A 242 21.35 -5.12 6.24
CA PRO A 242 20.59 -4.30 7.19
C PRO A 242 19.07 -4.51 7.07
N VAL A 243 18.56 -4.61 5.84
CA VAL A 243 17.13 -4.84 5.58
C VAL A 243 16.71 -6.23 6.05
N THR A 244 17.55 -7.24 5.80
CA THR A 244 17.30 -8.63 6.23
C THR A 244 17.30 -8.74 7.75
N VAL A 245 18.27 -8.13 8.43
CA VAL A 245 18.35 -8.10 9.90
C VAL A 245 17.14 -7.39 10.47
N ALA A 246 16.79 -6.20 9.96
CA ALA A 246 15.61 -5.46 10.39
C ALA A 246 14.32 -6.28 10.24
N ALA A 247 14.15 -6.95 9.08
CA ALA A 247 12.98 -7.78 8.81
C ALA A 247 12.89 -8.97 9.76
N VAL A 248 13.99 -9.71 9.94
CA VAL A 248 14.02 -10.89 10.83
C VAL A 248 13.79 -10.47 12.27
N VAL A 249 14.49 -9.45 12.78
CA VAL A 249 14.33 -8.97 14.15
C VAL A 249 12.89 -8.51 14.42
N GLY A 250 12.33 -7.69 13.53
CA GLY A 250 10.97 -7.19 13.71
C GLY A 250 9.91 -8.28 13.59
N CYS A 251 10.02 -9.19 12.62
CA CYS A 251 9.13 -10.34 12.50
C CYS A 251 9.23 -11.28 13.69
N THR A 252 10.44 -11.60 14.18
CA THR A 252 10.63 -12.42 15.37
C THR A 252 10.01 -11.77 16.59
N ALA A 253 10.23 -10.46 16.80
CA ALA A 253 9.62 -9.73 17.90
C ALA A 253 8.08 -9.82 17.85
N GLN A 254 7.46 -9.64 16.69
CA GLN A 254 6.01 -9.80 16.55
C GLN A 254 5.53 -11.21 16.80
N VAL A 255 6.23 -12.24 16.30
CA VAL A 255 5.86 -13.63 16.54
C VAL A 255 5.90 -13.93 18.03
N VAL A 256 6.96 -13.50 18.72
CA VAL A 256 7.06 -13.64 20.17
C VAL A 256 5.90 -12.91 20.85
N THR A 257 5.64 -11.65 20.48
CA THR A 257 4.52 -10.87 21.03
C THR A 257 3.16 -11.56 20.80
N ALA A 258 2.93 -12.09 19.60
CA ALA A 258 1.68 -12.77 19.25
C ALA A 258 1.47 -14.08 20.01
N LEU A 259 2.57 -14.76 20.39
CA LEU A 259 2.52 -16.02 21.15
C LEU A 259 2.45 -15.80 22.67
N THR A 260 2.98 -14.67 23.16
CA THR A 260 3.13 -14.39 24.60
C THR A 260 2.12 -13.40 25.15
N THR A 261 1.40 -12.69 24.28
CA THR A 261 0.42 -11.68 24.68
C THR A 261 -0.99 -12.16 24.38
N GLU A 262 -1.86 -12.11 25.39
CA GLU A 262 -3.26 -12.47 25.23
C GLU A 262 -3.98 -11.54 24.25
N ARG A 263 -4.85 -12.13 23.41
CA ARG A 263 -5.70 -11.39 22.48
C ARG A 263 -7.08 -11.21 23.07
N PRO A 264 -7.62 -9.97 23.12
CA PRO A 264 -8.99 -9.73 23.54
C PRO A 264 -10.03 -10.37 22.61
N SER A 265 -9.71 -10.51 21.32
CA SER A 265 -10.56 -11.25 20.38
C SER A 265 -10.22 -12.73 20.44
N GLU A 266 -11.24 -13.56 20.62
CA GLU A 266 -11.16 -15.00 20.40
C GLU A 266 -10.71 -15.31 18.96
N ARG A 267 -10.16 -16.50 18.76
CA ARG A 267 -9.79 -17.00 17.44
C ARG A 267 -11.04 -17.34 16.64
N GLY A 268 -10.99 -17.10 15.34
CA GLY A 268 -12.08 -17.49 14.44
C GLY A 268 -11.94 -18.93 13.97
N HIS A 269 -13.07 -19.52 13.60
CA HIS A 269 -13.15 -20.85 12.98
C HIS A 269 -13.92 -20.77 11.66
N PRO A 270 -13.43 -20.00 10.67
CA PRO A 270 -14.10 -19.86 9.38
C PRO A 270 -14.11 -21.21 8.64
N SER A 271 -15.25 -21.56 8.06
CA SER A 271 -15.27 -22.67 7.09
C SER A 271 -14.53 -22.25 5.81
N PRO A 272 -14.07 -23.20 4.96
CA PRO A 272 -13.52 -22.86 3.66
C PRO A 272 -14.49 -22.02 2.80
N ALA A 273 -15.80 -22.27 2.94
CA ALA A 273 -16.83 -21.49 2.27
C ALA A 273 -16.87 -20.03 2.77
N ASP A 274 -16.71 -19.78 4.07
CA ASP A 274 -16.65 -18.43 4.63
C ASP A 274 -15.43 -17.66 4.15
N VAL A 275 -14.27 -18.33 4.08
CA VAL A 275 -13.04 -17.72 3.56
C VAL A 275 -13.23 -17.29 2.11
N VAL A 276 -13.77 -18.19 1.26
CA VAL A 276 -13.96 -17.92 -0.18
C VAL A 276 -15.06 -16.89 -0.41
N ALA A 277 -16.27 -17.11 0.13
CA ALA A 277 -17.39 -16.18 -0.04
C ALA A 277 -17.06 -14.80 0.52
N GLY A 278 -16.44 -14.75 1.71
CA GLY A 278 -15.96 -13.51 2.30
C GLY A 278 -14.88 -12.83 1.46
N TYR A 279 -13.90 -13.57 0.93
CA TYR A 279 -12.85 -12.99 0.07
C TYR A 279 -13.44 -12.34 -1.20
N LEU A 280 -14.43 -13.00 -1.80
CA LEU A 280 -15.13 -12.50 -2.97
C LEU A 280 -16.01 -11.28 -2.65
N LEU A 281 -16.73 -11.31 -1.54
CA LEU A 281 -17.66 -10.24 -1.16
C LEU A 281 -16.95 -9.03 -0.55
N GLN A 282 -15.79 -9.19 0.08
CA GLN A 282 -15.12 -8.13 0.83
C GLN A 282 -13.88 -7.60 0.09
N PRO A 283 -12.71 -8.28 0.05
CA PRO A 283 -11.56 -7.82 -0.73
C PRO A 283 -11.85 -7.55 -2.20
N LEU A 284 -12.49 -8.49 -2.92
CA LEU A 284 -12.70 -8.38 -4.37
C LEU A 284 -13.78 -7.35 -4.72
N ALA A 285 -14.94 -7.39 -4.09
CA ALA A 285 -15.99 -6.38 -4.34
C ALA A 285 -15.57 -4.98 -3.87
N GLY A 286 -14.86 -4.90 -2.73
CA GLY A 286 -14.32 -3.67 -2.16
C GLY A 286 -13.24 -2.99 -3.02
N LEU A 287 -12.74 -3.66 -4.06
CA LEU A 287 -11.92 -3.02 -5.09
C LEU A 287 -12.69 -1.99 -5.91
N TRP A 288 -14.00 -2.18 -6.08
CA TRP A 288 -14.81 -1.51 -7.10
C TRP A 288 -15.76 -0.46 -6.51
N ASP A 289 -16.32 -0.72 -5.33
CA ASP A 289 -17.18 0.22 -4.62
C ASP A 289 -16.83 0.17 -3.13
N ARG A 290 -16.94 1.32 -2.46
CA ARG A 290 -16.80 1.41 -1.00
C ARG A 290 -17.98 0.76 -0.26
N ARG A 291 -19.13 0.61 -0.93
CA ARG A 291 -20.36 -0.01 -0.41
C ARG A 291 -20.44 -1.44 -0.90
N VAL A 292 -20.35 -2.38 0.04
CA VAL A 292 -20.47 -3.82 -0.26
C VAL A 292 -21.94 -4.27 -0.32
N ALA A 293 -22.83 -3.64 0.44
CA ALA A 293 -24.25 -3.97 0.49
C ALA A 293 -24.97 -4.04 -0.88
N PRO A 294 -24.76 -3.13 -1.85
CA PRO A 294 -25.33 -3.28 -3.20
C PRO A 294 -24.87 -4.54 -3.93
N VAL A 295 -23.62 -4.96 -3.74
CA VAL A 295 -23.08 -6.19 -4.32
C VAL A 295 -23.71 -7.40 -3.64
N GLY A 296 -23.89 -7.36 -2.31
CA GLY A 296 -24.60 -8.39 -1.57
C GLY A 296 -26.07 -8.54 -2.03
N ARG A 297 -26.78 -7.43 -2.28
CA ARG A 297 -28.12 -7.46 -2.89
C ARG A 297 -28.11 -8.10 -4.28
N ALA A 298 -27.18 -7.70 -5.15
CA ALA A 298 -27.05 -8.30 -6.47
C ALA A 298 -26.77 -9.82 -6.40
N VAL A 299 -25.99 -10.28 -5.41
CA VAL A 299 -25.77 -11.71 -5.16
C VAL A 299 -27.04 -12.40 -4.65
N ALA A 300 -27.87 -11.74 -3.86
CA ALA A 300 -29.16 -12.29 -3.44
C ALA A 300 -30.15 -12.40 -4.62
N ASP A 301 -30.22 -11.37 -5.47
CA ASP A 301 -31.18 -11.28 -6.58
C ASP A 301 -30.75 -12.10 -7.81
N HIS A 302 -29.43 -12.20 -8.02
CA HIS A 302 -28.83 -12.79 -9.22
C HIS A 302 -27.74 -13.79 -8.86
N GLY A 303 -27.73 -14.40 -7.68
CA GLY A 303 -26.81 -15.46 -7.30
C GLY A 303 -25.30 -15.15 -7.31
N GLY A 304 -24.50 -16.18 -7.01
CA GLY A 304 -23.05 -16.04 -6.80
C GLY A 304 -22.23 -15.66 -8.04
N TRP A 305 -22.79 -15.78 -9.25
CA TRP A 305 -22.08 -15.45 -10.50
C TRP A 305 -21.71 -13.97 -10.61
N VAL A 306 -22.43 -13.09 -9.91
CA VAL A 306 -22.08 -11.67 -9.72
C VAL A 306 -20.65 -11.50 -9.19
N LEU A 307 -20.18 -12.43 -8.36
CA LEU A 307 -18.82 -12.41 -7.81
C LEU A 307 -17.84 -13.29 -8.58
N VAL A 308 -18.30 -14.48 -9.01
CA VAL A 308 -17.43 -15.48 -9.68
C VAL A 308 -16.91 -14.95 -11.02
N VAL A 309 -17.73 -14.29 -11.83
CA VAL A 309 -17.30 -13.81 -13.16
C VAL A 309 -16.20 -12.74 -13.05
N PRO A 310 -16.34 -11.67 -12.23
CA PRO A 310 -15.23 -10.74 -11.98
C PRO A 310 -13.99 -11.41 -11.40
N ALA A 311 -14.15 -12.39 -10.50
CA ALA A 311 -13.03 -13.12 -9.91
C ALA A 311 -12.22 -13.88 -10.97
N LEU A 312 -12.92 -14.57 -11.89
CA LEU A 312 -12.29 -15.27 -13.01
C LEU A 312 -11.60 -14.30 -13.96
N ALA A 313 -12.19 -13.14 -14.25
CA ALA A 313 -11.56 -12.11 -15.08
C ALA A 313 -10.25 -11.60 -14.45
N VAL A 314 -10.26 -11.34 -13.13
CA VAL A 314 -9.05 -10.99 -12.37
C VAL A 314 -8.02 -12.10 -12.45
N LEU A 315 -8.41 -13.35 -12.22
CA LEU A 315 -7.51 -14.50 -12.29
C LEU A 315 -6.86 -14.63 -13.68
N VAL A 316 -7.64 -14.52 -14.75
CA VAL A 316 -7.13 -14.57 -16.13
C VAL A 316 -6.10 -13.46 -16.38
N VAL A 317 -6.37 -12.22 -15.94
CA VAL A 317 -5.41 -11.11 -16.06
C VAL A 317 -4.09 -11.43 -15.33
N LEU A 318 -4.18 -11.93 -14.10
CA LEU A 318 -3.00 -12.26 -13.30
C LEU A 318 -2.20 -13.42 -13.91
N VAL A 319 -2.87 -14.47 -14.41
CA VAL A 319 -2.22 -15.60 -15.09
C VAL A 319 -1.53 -15.14 -16.37
N LEU A 320 -2.22 -14.37 -17.22
CA LEU A 320 -1.63 -13.85 -18.46
C LEU A 320 -0.42 -12.97 -18.19
N ALA A 321 -0.48 -12.12 -17.15
CA ALA A 321 0.66 -11.32 -16.72
C ALA A 321 1.80 -12.20 -16.17
N PHE A 322 1.50 -13.22 -15.38
CA PHE A 322 2.50 -14.14 -14.83
C PHE A 322 3.28 -14.87 -15.92
N LEU A 323 2.58 -15.39 -16.93
CA LEU A 323 3.19 -16.13 -18.04
C LEU A 323 4.25 -15.30 -18.79
N VAL A 324 4.07 -13.98 -18.82
CA VAL A 324 4.88 -13.07 -19.64
C VAL A 324 5.86 -12.25 -18.81
N ALA A 325 5.70 -12.27 -17.49
CA ALA A 325 6.51 -11.54 -16.55
C ALA A 325 7.93 -12.11 -16.44
N PRO A 326 8.95 -11.27 -16.24
CA PRO A 326 10.24 -11.74 -15.77
C PRO A 326 10.10 -12.33 -14.36
N TRP A 327 11.03 -13.22 -14.00
CA TRP A 327 10.95 -14.00 -12.76
C TRP A 327 10.78 -13.15 -11.48
N ARG A 328 11.39 -11.94 -11.41
CA ARG A 328 11.21 -11.00 -10.29
C ARG A 328 9.78 -10.51 -10.16
N ALA A 329 9.20 -10.13 -11.30
CA ALA A 329 7.84 -9.66 -11.37
C ALA A 329 6.86 -10.81 -11.10
N ARG A 330 7.18 -12.04 -11.51
CA ARG A 330 6.42 -13.25 -11.13
C ARG A 330 6.40 -13.45 -9.61
N ALA A 331 7.55 -13.38 -8.95
CA ALA A 331 7.64 -13.52 -7.50
C ALA A 331 6.80 -12.46 -6.76
N LEU A 332 6.85 -11.21 -7.21
CA LEU A 332 6.02 -10.14 -6.66
C LEU A 332 4.53 -10.29 -6.98
N LEU A 333 4.16 -10.70 -8.20
CA LEU A 333 2.77 -11.00 -8.54
C LEU A 333 2.19 -12.10 -7.63
N VAL A 334 2.95 -13.18 -7.41
CA VAL A 334 2.58 -14.26 -6.50
C VAL A 334 2.48 -13.75 -5.07
N ALA A 335 3.43 -12.92 -4.62
CA ALA A 335 3.36 -12.33 -3.28
C ALA A 335 2.15 -11.41 -3.12
N PHE A 336 1.80 -10.57 -4.10
CA PHE A 336 0.62 -9.71 -3.99
C PHE A 336 -0.68 -10.52 -4.03
N ALA A 337 -0.85 -11.43 -5.00
CA ALA A 337 -2.07 -12.22 -5.13
C ALA A 337 -2.23 -13.24 -3.99
N GLY A 338 -1.17 -14.01 -3.70
CA GLY A 338 -1.16 -14.99 -2.61
C GLY A 338 -1.16 -14.34 -1.24
N GLY A 339 -0.42 -13.24 -1.06
CA GLY A 339 -0.43 -12.44 0.17
C GLY A 339 -1.79 -11.83 0.46
N SER A 340 -2.55 -11.40 -0.56
CA SER A 340 -3.93 -10.96 -0.40
C SER A 340 -4.81 -12.03 0.26
N VAL A 341 -4.76 -13.26 -0.27
CA VAL A 341 -5.51 -14.41 0.28
C VAL A 341 -4.99 -14.80 1.66
N ALA A 342 -3.68 -14.86 1.85
CA ALA A 342 -3.06 -15.22 3.11
C ALA A 342 -3.41 -14.22 4.23
N VAL A 343 -3.34 -12.92 3.96
CA VAL A 343 -3.65 -11.87 4.95
C VAL A 343 -5.13 -11.88 5.32
N TRP A 344 -6.01 -12.05 4.33
CA TRP A 344 -7.44 -12.22 4.58
C TRP A 344 -7.71 -13.42 5.48
N THR A 345 -7.15 -14.58 5.13
CA THR A 345 -7.36 -15.84 5.85
C THR A 345 -6.79 -15.76 7.26
N GLY A 346 -5.58 -15.20 7.41
CA GLY A 346 -4.94 -14.97 8.70
C GLY A 346 -5.78 -14.07 9.61
N ALA A 347 -6.39 -13.00 9.08
CA ALA A 347 -7.26 -12.12 9.85
C ALA A 347 -8.51 -12.84 10.39
N LEU A 348 -9.15 -13.68 9.57
CA LEU A 348 -10.32 -14.48 9.97
C LEU A 348 -9.96 -15.55 11.02
N LEU A 349 -8.83 -16.24 10.85
CA LEU A 349 -8.37 -17.24 11.82
C LEU A 349 -7.97 -16.60 13.15
N ALA A 350 -7.33 -15.43 13.09
CA ALA A 350 -6.81 -14.77 14.28
C ALA A 350 -7.87 -13.95 15.04
N ASN A 351 -9.02 -13.65 14.44
CA ASN A 351 -10.06 -12.82 15.07
C ASN A 351 -11.46 -13.32 14.70
N LEU A 352 -12.23 -13.75 15.71
CA LEU A 352 -13.64 -14.09 15.56
C LEU A 352 -14.46 -12.89 15.03
N SER A 353 -14.13 -11.67 15.46
CA SER A 353 -14.75 -10.43 14.95
C SER A 353 -14.55 -10.20 13.45
N ALA A 354 -13.56 -10.87 12.84
CA ALA A 354 -13.35 -10.85 11.41
C ALA A 354 -14.16 -11.93 10.67
N ASN A 355 -14.74 -12.91 11.37
CA ASN A 355 -15.49 -14.01 10.75
C ASN A 355 -16.97 -13.65 10.58
N GLY A 356 -17.33 -13.15 9.39
CA GLY A 356 -18.71 -12.76 9.06
C GLY A 356 -19.66 -13.90 8.68
N ARG A 357 -19.20 -15.17 8.73
CA ARG A 357 -19.98 -16.37 8.32
C ARG A 357 -20.66 -16.23 6.95
N TRP A 358 -19.92 -15.68 5.99
CA TRP A 358 -20.44 -15.33 4.66
C TRP A 358 -20.96 -16.51 3.85
N GLY A 359 -20.52 -17.73 4.14
CA GLY A 359 -21.00 -18.93 3.47
C GLY A 359 -22.44 -19.31 3.86
N THR A 360 -22.97 -18.73 4.94
CA THR A 360 -24.30 -19.06 5.48
C THR A 360 -25.23 -17.85 5.57
N LEU A 361 -24.87 -16.70 4.98
CA LEU A 361 -25.74 -15.52 4.98
C LEU A 361 -26.96 -15.77 4.08
N ASP A 362 -28.13 -15.38 4.58
CA ASP A 362 -29.36 -15.29 3.80
C ASP A 362 -29.40 -14.00 2.97
N ALA A 363 -30.46 -13.81 2.19
CA ALA A 363 -30.62 -12.63 1.32
C ALA A 363 -30.61 -11.32 2.11
N ALA A 364 -31.24 -11.28 3.28
CA ALA A 364 -31.26 -10.11 4.16
C ALA A 364 -29.87 -9.80 4.72
N GLY A 365 -29.15 -10.83 5.19
CA GLY A 365 -27.78 -10.74 5.65
C GLY A 365 -26.85 -10.20 4.57
N LEU A 366 -26.92 -10.75 3.36
CA LEU A 366 -26.15 -10.28 2.20
C LEU A 366 -26.44 -8.81 1.87
N ALA A 367 -27.71 -8.40 1.90
CA ALA A 367 -28.13 -7.03 1.61
C ALA A 367 -27.66 -6.00 2.67
N ALA A 368 -27.35 -6.46 3.88
CA ALA A 368 -26.92 -5.64 5.01
C ALA A 368 -25.39 -5.63 5.21
N VAL A 369 -24.61 -6.35 4.38
CA VAL A 369 -23.16 -6.47 4.56
C VAL A 369 -22.46 -5.12 4.41
N GLY A 370 -21.78 -4.70 5.48
CA GLY A 370 -20.85 -3.58 5.49
C GLY A 370 -19.44 -3.96 5.05
N PRO A 371 -18.62 -2.99 4.59
CA PRO A 371 -17.21 -3.22 4.31
C PRO A 371 -16.45 -3.56 5.60
N SER A 372 -15.61 -4.59 5.55
CA SER A 372 -14.77 -5.02 6.66
C SER A 372 -13.37 -4.43 6.58
N ARG A 373 -12.88 -3.83 7.68
CA ARG A 373 -11.48 -3.35 7.77
C ARG A 373 -10.44 -4.43 7.46
N TYR A 374 -10.73 -5.68 7.81
CA TYR A 374 -9.83 -6.82 7.59
C TYR A 374 -9.62 -7.15 6.11
N ALA A 375 -10.50 -6.66 5.23
CA ALA A 375 -10.35 -6.81 3.79
C ALA A 375 -9.43 -5.75 3.17
N ALA A 376 -9.08 -4.69 3.89
CA ALA A 376 -8.40 -3.56 3.28
C ALA A 376 -6.99 -3.89 2.80
N ALA A 377 -6.19 -4.59 3.63
CA ALA A 377 -4.85 -5.03 3.21
C ALA A 377 -4.90 -6.02 2.05
N ALA A 378 -5.81 -7.00 2.11
CA ALA A 378 -6.04 -7.93 1.00
C ALA A 378 -6.44 -7.19 -0.29
N GLY A 379 -7.39 -6.25 -0.21
CA GLY A 379 -7.81 -5.41 -1.33
C GLY A 379 -6.66 -4.60 -1.91
N MET A 380 -5.84 -3.94 -1.09
CA MET A 380 -4.68 -3.18 -1.58
C MET A 380 -3.62 -4.08 -2.24
N LEU A 381 -3.37 -5.27 -1.70
CA LEU A 381 -2.45 -6.25 -2.29
C LEU A 381 -2.98 -6.76 -3.64
N LEU A 382 -4.26 -7.12 -3.73
CA LEU A 382 -4.90 -7.55 -4.97
C LEU A 382 -4.92 -6.43 -6.03
N LEU A 383 -5.22 -5.20 -5.61
CA LEU A 383 -5.18 -4.03 -6.50
C LEU A 383 -3.76 -3.75 -6.99
N SER A 384 -2.75 -3.88 -6.12
CA SER A 384 -1.33 -3.79 -6.50
C SER A 384 -0.97 -4.87 -7.53
N ALA A 385 -1.45 -6.10 -7.35
CA ALA A 385 -1.26 -7.19 -8.31
C ALA A 385 -1.86 -6.84 -9.68
N LEU A 386 -3.06 -6.27 -9.72
CA LEU A 386 -3.72 -5.84 -10.96
C LEU A 386 -2.97 -4.71 -11.66
N VAL A 387 -2.48 -3.70 -10.93
CA VAL A 387 -1.71 -2.61 -11.52
C VAL A 387 -0.37 -3.12 -12.08
N VAL A 388 0.33 -3.99 -11.35
CA VAL A 388 1.55 -4.64 -11.82
C VAL A 388 1.28 -5.52 -13.04
N ALA A 389 0.19 -6.30 -13.03
CA ALA A 389 -0.23 -7.12 -14.16
C ALA A 389 -0.54 -6.26 -15.40
N GLY A 390 -1.30 -5.19 -15.23
CA GLY A 390 -1.57 -4.21 -16.30
C GLY A 390 -0.28 -3.62 -16.87
N ALA A 391 0.69 -3.28 -16.01
CA ALA A 391 1.99 -2.78 -16.47
C ALA A 391 2.77 -3.81 -17.28
N LEU A 392 2.83 -5.06 -16.83
CA LEU A 392 3.53 -6.14 -17.53
C LEU A 392 2.87 -6.51 -18.88
N LEU A 393 1.55 -6.34 -18.99
CA LEU A 393 0.81 -6.58 -20.23
C LEU A 393 0.95 -5.41 -21.24
N VAL A 394 1.08 -4.17 -20.74
CA VAL A 394 1.25 -2.96 -21.55
C VAL A 394 2.70 -2.74 -21.99
N GLU A 395 3.66 -3.13 -21.17
CA GLU A 395 5.07 -3.02 -21.50
C GLU A 395 5.45 -4.08 -22.55
N ARG A 396 6.17 -3.63 -23.59
CA ARG A 396 6.82 -4.56 -24.51
C ARG A 396 7.79 -5.35 -23.67
N GLY A 397 7.57 -6.67 -23.55
CA GLY A 397 8.59 -7.57 -23.06
C GLY A 397 9.88 -7.20 -23.78
N THR A 398 10.90 -6.84 -23.01
CA THR A 398 12.27 -6.64 -23.49
C THR A 398 12.86 -8.01 -23.85
N ALA A 399 12.14 -8.73 -24.72
CA ALA A 399 12.58 -9.96 -25.33
C ALA A 399 13.75 -9.59 -26.24
N ARG A 400 14.93 -9.91 -25.71
CA ARG A 400 16.19 -10.08 -26.43
C ARG A 400 15.99 -11.05 -27.60
N SER A 401 15.85 -10.54 -28.80
CA SER A 401 16.36 -11.13 -30.05
C SER A 401 15.80 -10.34 -31.23
N GLY A 402 16.68 -9.95 -32.15
CA GLY A 402 16.42 -8.99 -33.22
C GLY A 402 15.57 -9.50 -34.38
N GLU A 403 14.49 -10.24 -34.14
CA GLU A 403 13.74 -10.87 -35.26
C GLU A 403 12.22 -10.99 -35.12
N THR A 404 11.60 -10.50 -34.04
CA THR A 404 10.13 -10.55 -33.95
C THR A 404 9.49 -9.26 -34.43
N ARG A 405 8.80 -9.36 -35.58
CA ARG A 405 7.98 -8.32 -36.20
C ARG A 405 7.22 -7.48 -35.16
N PRO A 406 7.23 -6.15 -35.27
CA PRO A 406 6.53 -5.28 -34.35
C PRO A 406 5.02 -5.37 -34.62
N GLY A 407 4.29 -6.19 -33.86
CA GLY A 407 2.82 -6.13 -33.84
C GLY A 407 2.06 -7.39 -34.28
N GLY A 408 2.39 -8.57 -33.75
CA GLY A 408 1.46 -9.70 -33.82
C GLY A 408 0.16 -9.41 -33.05
N ALA A 409 -0.97 -9.94 -33.51
CA ALA A 409 -2.30 -9.76 -32.89
C ALA A 409 -2.30 -10.04 -31.38
N VAL A 410 -1.53 -11.05 -30.93
CA VAL A 410 -1.36 -11.39 -29.50
C VAL A 410 -0.80 -10.22 -28.68
N HIS A 411 0.16 -9.46 -29.21
CA HIS A 411 0.71 -8.30 -28.50
C HIS A 411 -0.31 -7.16 -28.40
N VAL A 412 -1.07 -6.93 -29.47
CA VAL A 412 -2.12 -5.91 -29.51
C VAL A 412 -3.20 -6.24 -28.48
N SER A 413 -3.71 -7.48 -28.49
CA SER A 413 -4.74 -7.93 -27.54
C SER A 413 -4.26 -7.83 -26.09
N ARG A 414 -3.02 -8.24 -25.81
CA ARG A 414 -2.45 -8.15 -24.45
C ARG A 414 -2.25 -6.70 -24.00
N SER A 415 -1.72 -5.83 -24.86
CA SER A 415 -1.58 -4.42 -24.52
C SER A 415 -2.93 -3.73 -24.37
N ALA A 416 -3.94 -4.12 -25.15
CA ALA A 416 -5.30 -3.62 -25.01
C ALA A 416 -5.89 -4.04 -23.66
N LEU A 417 -5.80 -5.33 -23.30
CA LEU A 417 -6.23 -5.84 -22.00
C LEU A 417 -5.55 -5.10 -20.84
N GLY A 418 -4.22 -4.94 -20.89
CA GLY A 418 -3.51 -4.21 -19.84
C GLY A 418 -3.93 -2.74 -19.73
N ARG A 419 -4.24 -2.06 -20.85
CA ARG A 419 -4.81 -0.70 -20.82
C ARG A 419 -6.24 -0.69 -20.26
N CYS A 420 -7.07 -1.68 -20.57
CA CYS A 420 -8.40 -1.82 -20.00
C CYS A 420 -8.34 -2.01 -18.48
N VAL A 421 -7.42 -2.83 -17.97
CA VAL A 421 -7.20 -3.00 -16.52
C VAL A 421 -6.80 -1.67 -15.88
N VAL A 422 -5.83 -0.96 -16.46
CA VAL A 422 -5.40 0.36 -15.97
C VAL A 422 -6.56 1.36 -15.99
N ALA A 423 -7.32 1.42 -17.09
CA ALA A 423 -8.46 2.32 -17.24
C ALA A 423 -9.58 2.00 -16.23
N LEU A 424 -9.82 0.71 -15.97
CA LEU A 424 -10.80 0.27 -14.97
C LEU A 424 -10.38 0.71 -13.57
N VAL A 425 -9.13 0.43 -13.16
CA VAL A 425 -8.61 0.86 -11.86
C VAL A 425 -8.69 2.39 -11.69
N VAL A 426 -8.29 3.14 -12.71
CA VAL A 426 -8.35 4.62 -12.68
C VAL A 426 -9.79 5.11 -12.58
N THR A 427 -10.69 4.59 -13.43
CA THR A 427 -12.11 4.97 -13.42
C THR A 427 -12.74 4.69 -12.06
N THR A 428 -12.54 3.49 -11.52
CA THR A 428 -13.01 3.10 -10.19
C THR A 428 -12.47 4.00 -9.08
N SER A 429 -11.18 4.35 -9.16
CA SER A 429 -10.55 5.25 -8.19
C SER A 429 -11.19 6.65 -8.24
N VAL A 430 -11.45 7.16 -9.44
CA VAL A 430 -12.07 8.48 -9.66
C VAL A 430 -13.52 8.49 -9.21
N THR A 431 -14.30 7.47 -9.54
CA THR A 431 -15.72 7.37 -9.12
C THR A 431 -15.86 7.23 -7.60
N ASN A 432 -14.87 6.65 -6.92
CA ASN A 432 -14.83 6.52 -5.47
C ASN A 432 -13.96 7.58 -4.75
N ALA A 433 -13.50 8.61 -5.47
CA ALA A 433 -12.60 9.61 -4.91
C ALA A 433 -13.29 10.46 -3.83
N ALA A 434 -14.54 10.87 -4.06
CA ALA A 434 -15.25 11.81 -3.18
C ALA A 434 -15.32 11.34 -1.72
N PRO A 435 -15.26 12.25 -0.72
CA PRO A 435 -15.57 11.92 0.66
C PRO A 435 -16.93 11.26 0.76
N GLY A 436 -17.07 10.26 1.62
CA GLY A 436 -18.35 9.58 1.84
C GLY A 436 -18.51 9.15 3.28
N ALA A 437 -19.61 8.45 3.57
CA ALA A 437 -19.88 7.92 4.89
C ALA A 437 -18.73 7.01 5.37
N SER A 438 -18.37 7.18 6.63
CA SER A 438 -17.35 6.45 7.37
C SER A 438 -17.89 6.10 8.74
N THR A 439 -17.23 5.19 9.44
CA THR A 439 -17.53 4.82 10.83
C THR A 439 -17.40 5.99 11.83
N ARG A 440 -16.86 7.13 11.39
CA ARG A 440 -16.65 8.34 12.19
C ARG A 440 -17.44 9.55 11.70
N SER A 441 -18.31 9.37 10.70
CA SER A 441 -19.04 10.47 10.07
C SER A 441 -20.01 11.17 11.02
N ASP A 442 -20.50 10.45 12.04
CA ASP A 442 -21.44 10.97 13.03
C ASP A 442 -20.73 11.49 14.30
N GLY A 443 -19.40 11.57 14.29
CA GLY A 443 -18.60 12.01 15.42
C GLY A 443 -18.40 10.91 16.47
N PRO A 444 -18.23 11.27 17.76
CA PRO A 444 -18.23 12.64 18.30
C PRO A 444 -16.92 13.38 18.00
N ALA A 445 -17.01 14.68 17.68
CA ALA A 445 -15.84 15.51 17.46
C ALA A 445 -15.08 15.75 18.78
N TRP A 446 -13.75 15.58 18.75
CA TRP A 446 -12.89 15.65 19.92
C TRP A 446 -12.74 17.06 20.50
N ALA A 447 -12.39 18.03 19.63
CA ALA A 447 -12.02 19.37 20.08
C ALA A 447 -13.14 20.12 20.84
N PRO A 448 -14.41 20.07 20.42
CA PRO A 448 -15.50 20.72 21.16
C PRO A 448 -15.62 20.19 22.59
N GLN A 449 -15.62 18.86 22.77
CA GLN A 449 -15.74 18.21 24.09
C GLN A 449 -14.65 18.68 25.06
N VAL A 450 -13.40 18.80 24.58
CA VAL A 450 -12.27 19.26 25.39
C VAL A 450 -12.41 20.74 25.76
N ARG A 451 -12.83 21.59 24.83
CA ARG A 451 -13.01 23.03 25.07
C ARG A 451 -14.16 23.31 26.05
N ASP A 452 -15.26 22.58 25.92
CA ASP A 452 -16.45 22.74 26.76
C ASP A 452 -16.19 22.29 28.20
N ALA A 453 -15.27 21.33 28.40
CA ALA A 453 -14.90 20.82 29.72
C ALA A 453 -13.89 21.70 30.47
N GLU A 454 -13.31 22.71 29.84
CA GLU A 454 -12.24 23.48 30.44
C GLU A 454 -12.62 24.27 31.70
N PRO A 455 -13.78 24.96 31.77
CA PRO A 455 -14.18 25.63 33.01
C PRO A 455 -14.24 24.66 34.20
N ALA A 456 -14.68 23.42 33.96
CA ALA A 456 -14.69 22.37 34.98
C ALA A 456 -13.27 21.94 35.37
N CYS A 457 -12.34 21.86 34.43
CA CYS A 457 -10.93 21.58 34.74
C CYS A 457 -10.24 22.71 35.53
N ARG A 458 -10.61 23.97 35.29
CA ARG A 458 -10.10 25.09 36.11
C ARG A 458 -10.60 25.02 37.55
N ALA A 459 -11.83 24.58 37.74
CA ALA A 459 -12.42 24.40 39.07
C ALA A 459 -11.77 23.22 39.82
N ASP A 460 -11.41 22.15 39.12
CA ASP A 460 -10.70 21.00 39.67
C ASP A 460 -9.60 20.49 38.71
N PRO A 461 -8.35 20.96 38.87
CA PRO A 461 -7.22 20.55 38.03
C PRO A 461 -6.83 19.07 38.16
N THR A 462 -7.26 18.40 39.24
CA THR A 462 -6.92 16.98 39.51
C THR A 462 -7.91 16.01 38.87
N ARG A 463 -9.04 16.52 38.40
CA ARG A 463 -10.08 15.74 37.73
C ARG A 463 -9.57 15.06 36.47
N VAL A 464 -10.15 13.90 36.17
CA VAL A 464 -10.01 13.21 34.87
C VAL A 464 -11.33 13.34 34.11
N LEU A 465 -11.24 13.81 32.87
CA LEU A 465 -12.38 13.94 31.97
C LEU A 465 -12.58 12.64 31.19
N GLU A 466 -13.83 12.24 31.03
CA GLU A 466 -14.21 11.24 30.04
C GLU A 466 -14.58 11.93 28.73
N VAL A 467 -13.75 11.77 27.70
CA VAL A 467 -13.97 12.32 26.36
C VAL A 467 -14.43 11.21 25.43
N ARG A 468 -15.59 11.36 24.78
CA ARG A 468 -16.11 10.32 23.88
C ARG A 468 -15.27 10.25 22.60
N THR A 469 -15.08 9.04 22.13
CA THR A 469 -14.41 8.65 20.88
C THR A 469 -15.35 7.74 20.07
N ALA A 470 -14.98 7.39 18.84
CA ALA A 470 -15.74 6.41 18.06
C ALA A 470 -15.01 5.05 18.09
N PRO A 471 -15.54 3.97 18.71
CA PRO A 471 -16.82 3.86 19.44
C PRO A 471 -16.70 3.93 20.98
N TRP A 472 -15.52 4.24 21.54
CA TRP A 472 -15.24 4.14 22.99
C TRP A 472 -15.17 5.50 23.69
N SER A 473 -14.59 5.58 24.87
CA SER A 473 -14.18 6.83 25.52
C SER A 473 -12.70 6.82 25.87
N ALA A 474 -12.15 8.03 26.08
CA ALA A 474 -10.78 8.25 26.53
C ALA A 474 -10.79 9.02 27.85
N GLN A 475 -9.87 8.65 28.75
CA GLN A 475 -9.67 9.33 30.03
C GLN A 475 -8.56 10.36 29.88
N VAL A 476 -8.89 11.64 30.04
CA VAL A 476 -8.00 12.79 29.80
C VAL A 476 -7.85 13.61 31.09
N PRO A 477 -6.66 13.64 31.72
CA PRO A 477 -6.43 14.45 32.91
C PRO A 477 -6.62 15.94 32.64
N CYS A 478 -7.27 16.66 33.56
CA CYS A 478 -7.46 18.11 33.45
C CYS A 478 -6.13 18.88 33.41
N ALA A 479 -5.08 18.37 34.06
CA ALA A 479 -3.72 18.91 33.93
C ALA A 479 -3.25 18.97 32.46
N LEU A 480 -3.64 18.01 31.61
CA LEU A 480 -3.31 18.04 30.18
C LEU A 480 -4.13 19.09 29.43
N VAL A 481 -5.41 19.27 29.78
CA VAL A 481 -6.28 20.31 29.20
C VAL A 481 -5.77 21.71 29.52
N LEU A 482 -5.30 21.92 30.75
CA LEU A 482 -4.81 23.21 31.24
C LEU A 482 -3.38 23.53 30.80
N ARG A 483 -2.53 22.51 30.53
CA ARG A 483 -1.14 22.68 30.06
C ARG A 483 -1.04 23.50 28.78
N ASP A 484 -2.06 23.42 27.93
CA ASP A 484 -2.02 23.94 26.57
C ASP A 484 -2.57 25.38 26.45
N ARG A 485 -2.63 26.09 27.58
CA ARG A 485 -2.94 27.52 27.71
C ARG A 485 -1.83 28.21 28.47
#